data_AF-A0A4S8J9R6-F1
#
_entry.id   AF-A0A4S8J9R6-F1
#
_cell.length_a   1.000
_cell.length_b   1.000
_cell.length_c   1.000
_cell.angle_alpha   90.00
_cell.angle_beta   90.00
_cell.angle_gamma   90.00
#
_symmetry.space_group_name_H-M   'P 1'
#
loop_
_entity.id
_entity.type
_entity.pdbx_description
1 polymer ?
#
loop_
_entity_poly.entity_id
_entity_poly.type
_entity_poly.pdbx_seq_one_letter_code
_entity_poly.pdbx_strand_id
1 'polypeptide(L)'
;MASRFRNLFFHHLLHLLLLLCLPSLAAASARVPAIIVFGDSTVDAGNNNQIKTVLKSNFSPYGRDIYPHSLISCCCLPSSILYNVSLPKTHHLLKALHNLRRLPHAPMASRFRNLFFHHLLHLLLLLCLPSLAAASARVPATPLSSSATLPWTPATTTRSRRPYGRDIAGGRPTGRFCNGRLATDFISEALGLPPLVPAYLDPDYGIKDFAQGVCFASAGTGLDNATSDVLSVIPVWQEVEYFKEYRRRLGRHVGKARAMHIIREAVYIVSIGTNDFLENYYSYVTGRFREFKVEEFEDFLIDRAADFLTAIYTLGARKISFTSLGAMGCLPLERTTNVLHGGDCIEEYNKVARDFNVKLQALIHRLCSSLPGLKLRYAPVYDGLLRIIQNPSAYGE
;
A
#
# COMPACT_ATOMS: atom_id res chain seq x y z
N MET A 1 39.14 32.53 -54.91
CA MET A 1 38.90 31.10 -54.57
C MET A 1 39.34 30.72 -53.15
N ALA A 2 40.44 31.24 -52.61
CA ALA A 2 40.97 30.83 -51.30
C ALA A 2 40.06 31.09 -50.07
N SER A 3 39.21 32.12 -50.07
CA SER A 3 38.33 32.43 -48.93
C SER A 3 37.13 31.47 -48.79
N ARG A 4 36.59 30.97 -49.90
CA ARG A 4 35.47 30.01 -49.90
C ARG A 4 35.91 28.63 -49.37
N PHE A 5 37.15 28.22 -49.66
CA PHE A 5 37.72 26.97 -49.14
C PHE A 5 37.98 27.01 -47.63
N ARG A 6 38.43 28.16 -47.09
CA ARG A 6 38.63 28.35 -45.64
C ARG A 6 37.32 28.23 -44.86
N ASN A 7 36.22 28.78 -45.38
CA ASN A 7 34.91 28.72 -44.72
C ASN A 7 34.30 27.31 -44.73
N LEU A 8 34.48 26.55 -45.83
CA LEU A 8 34.04 25.15 -45.88
C LEU A 8 34.82 24.28 -44.88
N PHE A 9 36.13 24.47 -44.79
CA PHE A 9 36.98 23.72 -43.86
C PHE A 9 36.61 24.02 -42.40
N PHE A 10 36.32 25.28 -42.08
CA PHE A 10 35.89 25.66 -40.72
C PHE A 10 34.53 25.09 -40.35
N HIS A 11 33.57 25.04 -41.28
CA HIS A 11 32.26 24.42 -41.04
C HIS A 11 32.37 22.90 -40.87
N HIS A 12 33.20 22.22 -41.67
CA HIS A 12 33.43 20.79 -41.50
C HIS A 12 34.13 20.46 -40.19
N LEU A 13 35.12 21.26 -39.78
CA LEU A 13 35.81 21.08 -38.50
C LEU A 13 34.88 21.35 -37.31
N LEU A 14 34.02 22.37 -37.40
CA LEU A 14 33.02 22.68 -36.38
C LEU A 14 31.96 21.57 -36.26
N HIS A 15 31.49 21.00 -37.39
CA HIS A 15 30.59 19.85 -37.38
C HIS A 15 31.24 18.60 -36.80
N LEU A 16 32.52 18.35 -37.12
CA LEU A 16 33.27 17.22 -36.58
C LEU A 16 33.49 17.36 -35.07
N LEU A 17 33.81 18.57 -34.59
CA LEU A 17 33.92 18.90 -33.18
C LEU A 17 32.57 18.80 -32.44
N LEU A 18 31.45 19.22 -33.06
CA LEU A 18 30.10 19.03 -32.51
C LEU A 18 29.71 17.54 -32.42
N LEU A 19 30.13 16.71 -33.38
CA LEU A 19 29.92 15.26 -33.35
C LEU A 19 30.80 14.56 -32.29
N LEU A 20 32.00 15.08 -32.03
CA LEU A 20 32.92 14.60 -30.98
C LEU A 20 32.53 15.09 -29.57
N CYS A 21 31.78 16.20 -29.47
CA CYS A 21 31.24 16.74 -28.22
C CYS A 21 29.83 16.28 -27.88
N LEU A 22 29.19 15.43 -28.71
CA LEU A 22 28.03 14.68 -28.25
C LEU A 22 28.54 13.78 -27.11
N PRO A 23 28.09 13.99 -25.86
CA PRO A 23 28.35 13.00 -24.83
C PRO A 23 27.82 11.69 -25.40
N SER A 24 28.63 10.63 -25.34
CA SER A 24 28.07 9.30 -25.52
C SER A 24 26.91 9.22 -24.54
N LEU A 25 25.67 9.30 -25.04
CA LEU A 25 24.50 8.77 -24.35
C LEU A 25 24.67 7.25 -24.39
N ALA A 26 25.72 6.75 -23.74
CA ALA A 26 25.68 5.42 -23.19
C ALA A 26 24.57 5.50 -22.16
N ALA A 27 23.35 5.17 -22.58
CA ALA A 27 22.26 4.90 -21.67
C ALA A 27 22.84 3.97 -20.61
N ALA A 28 22.93 4.46 -19.37
CA ALA A 28 23.46 3.66 -18.29
C ALA A 28 22.69 2.33 -18.30
N SER A 29 23.38 1.23 -18.59
CA SER A 29 22.73 -0.05 -18.73
C SER A 29 22.06 -0.38 -17.40
N ALA A 30 20.76 -0.70 -17.42
CA ALA A 30 20.02 -1.04 -16.22
C ALA A 30 20.77 -2.14 -15.45
N ARG A 31 20.96 -1.93 -14.14
CA ARG A 31 21.76 -2.84 -13.28
C ARG A 31 21.08 -4.20 -13.10
N VAL A 32 19.76 -4.24 -13.29
CA VAL A 32 18.93 -5.44 -13.27
C VAL A 32 17.89 -5.33 -14.39
N PRO A 33 17.39 -6.45 -14.95
CA PRO A 33 16.46 -6.41 -16.07
C PRO A 33 15.06 -5.95 -15.70
N ALA A 34 14.63 -6.15 -14.44
CA ALA A 34 13.31 -5.72 -13.98
C ALA A 34 13.21 -5.53 -12.47
N ILE A 35 12.20 -4.75 -12.05
CA ILE A 35 11.70 -4.69 -10.69
C ILE A 35 10.29 -5.29 -10.62
N ILE A 36 10.04 -6.15 -9.63
CA ILE A 36 8.74 -6.81 -9.45
C ILE A 36 8.26 -6.57 -8.02
N VAL A 37 7.04 -6.07 -7.86
CA VAL A 37 6.54 -5.57 -6.57
C VAL A 37 5.30 -6.34 -6.12
N PHE A 38 5.27 -6.75 -4.86
CA PHE A 38 4.15 -7.39 -4.17
C PHE A 38 3.86 -6.68 -2.84
N GLY A 39 2.62 -6.76 -2.36
CA GLY A 39 2.27 -6.31 -1.02
C GLY A 39 1.13 -5.30 -0.97
N ASP A 40 1.19 -4.37 -0.04
CA ASP A 40 0.04 -3.55 0.35
C ASP A 40 0.06 -2.10 -0.16
N SER A 41 -0.71 -1.24 0.49
CA SER A 41 -0.90 0.18 0.16
C SER A 41 0.39 0.98 0.15
N THR A 42 1.44 0.53 0.84
CA THR A 42 2.77 1.16 0.85
C THR A 42 3.47 1.07 -0.50
N VAL A 43 3.09 0.10 -1.33
CA VAL A 43 3.72 -0.17 -2.63
C VAL A 43 2.70 -0.35 -3.78
N ASP A 44 1.40 -0.22 -3.52
CA ASP A 44 0.32 -0.28 -4.52
C ASP A 44 0.41 0.88 -5.53
N ALA A 45 0.72 0.53 -6.78
CA ALA A 45 0.81 1.46 -7.89
C ALA A 45 -0.56 1.86 -8.49
N GLY A 46 -1.65 1.26 -8.01
CA GLY A 46 -3.02 1.56 -8.42
C GLY A 46 -3.86 0.36 -8.85
N ASN A 47 -3.51 -0.88 -8.46
CA ASN A 47 -4.30 -2.07 -8.83
C ASN A 47 -5.73 -1.99 -8.28
N ASN A 48 -5.90 -1.39 -7.09
CA ASN A 48 -7.22 -1.22 -6.47
C ASN A 48 -8.19 -0.33 -7.29
N ASN A 49 -7.70 0.47 -8.24
CA ASN A 49 -8.58 1.24 -9.13
C ASN A 49 -9.44 0.34 -10.04
N GLN A 50 -9.00 -0.89 -10.29
CA GLN A 50 -9.57 -1.80 -11.27
C GLN A 50 -10.51 -2.84 -10.65
N ILE A 51 -10.71 -2.78 -9.33
CA ILE A 51 -11.62 -3.66 -8.59
C ILE A 51 -12.68 -2.86 -7.85
N LYS A 52 -13.73 -3.55 -7.41
CA LYS A 52 -14.80 -2.97 -6.59
C LYS A 52 -14.42 -3.07 -5.11
N THR A 53 -13.69 -2.07 -4.63
CA THR A 53 -13.34 -1.90 -3.21
C THR A 53 -13.59 -0.45 -2.78
N VAL A 54 -13.81 -0.25 -1.47
CA VAL A 54 -13.79 1.07 -0.84
C VAL A 54 -12.37 1.60 -0.68
N LEU A 55 -11.35 0.73 -0.75
CA LEU A 55 -9.97 1.09 -0.49
C LEU A 55 -9.27 1.59 -1.76
N LYS A 56 -9.52 2.86 -2.09
CA LYS A 56 -8.94 3.58 -3.24
C LYS A 56 -8.32 4.90 -2.79
N SER A 57 -7.31 5.39 -3.51
CA SER A 57 -6.72 6.71 -3.22
C SER A 57 -7.56 7.85 -3.79
N ASN A 58 -8.77 8.04 -3.25
CA ASN A 58 -9.73 9.06 -3.69
C ASN A 58 -10.38 9.86 -2.54
N PHE A 59 -9.76 9.84 -1.36
CA PHE A 59 -10.26 10.49 -0.14
C PHE A 59 -9.50 11.80 0.18
N SER A 60 -10.19 12.94 0.06
CA SER A 60 -9.67 14.23 0.55
C SER A 60 -9.78 14.31 2.08
N PRO A 61 -8.85 14.97 2.82
CA PRO A 61 -7.72 15.80 2.39
C PRO A 61 -6.39 15.05 2.15
N TYR A 62 -6.39 13.72 2.27
CA TYR A 62 -5.20 12.87 2.24
C TYR A 62 -4.53 12.79 0.86
N GLY A 63 -3.24 12.42 0.82
CA GLY A 63 -2.45 12.38 -0.42
C GLY A 63 -1.85 13.73 -0.80
N ARG A 64 -1.46 14.54 0.19
CA ARG A 64 -0.72 15.80 0.03
C ARG A 64 0.55 15.70 0.86
N ASP A 65 1.63 16.34 0.41
CA ASP A 65 2.77 16.60 1.29
C ASP A 65 2.29 17.26 2.59
N ILE A 66 2.91 16.88 3.70
CA ILE A 66 2.64 17.41 5.03
C ILE A 66 3.14 18.88 5.12
N TYR A 67 4.09 19.26 4.27
CA TYR A 67 4.61 20.61 4.05
C TYR A 67 4.93 20.83 2.56
N PRO A 68 4.98 22.07 2.03
CA PRO A 68 5.55 22.26 0.69
C PRO A 68 7.00 21.73 0.73
N HIS A 69 7.27 20.63 0.02
CA HIS A 69 8.61 20.01 -0.20
C HIS A 69 9.05 18.78 0.63
N SER A 70 8.20 18.08 1.39
CA SER A 70 8.62 16.85 2.14
C SER A 70 8.20 15.52 1.49
N LEU A 71 9.20 14.67 1.19
CA LEU A 71 9.19 13.48 0.31
C LEU A 71 8.42 12.22 0.78
N ILE A 72 7.62 12.25 1.86
CA ILE A 72 7.00 11.01 2.38
C ILE A 72 5.55 11.28 2.83
N SER A 73 4.61 11.20 1.89
CA SER A 73 3.17 11.11 2.17
C SER A 73 2.63 9.70 1.83
N CYS A 74 3.26 8.65 2.37
CA CYS A 74 2.72 7.29 2.31
C CYS A 74 2.31 6.88 3.73
N CYS A 75 1.11 7.24 4.17
CA CYS A 75 0.34 6.56 5.23
C CYS A 75 -0.85 7.42 5.66
N CYS A 76 -1.86 7.49 4.80
CA CYS A 76 -3.16 8.02 5.19
C CYS A 76 -4.24 7.05 4.72
N LEU A 77 -4.42 5.97 5.47
CA LEU A 77 -5.70 5.26 5.50
C LEU A 77 -6.70 6.20 6.21
N PRO A 78 -7.77 6.67 5.56
CA PRO A 78 -8.76 7.52 6.19
C PRO A 78 -9.48 6.76 7.30
N SER A 79 -9.59 7.35 8.49
CA SER A 79 -10.50 6.87 9.54
C SER A 79 -11.93 6.66 9.02
N SER A 80 -12.34 7.43 8.02
CA SER A 80 -13.68 7.36 7.41
C SER A 80 -13.97 6.06 6.65
N ILE A 81 -12.96 5.30 6.20
CA ILE A 81 -13.20 4.01 5.52
C ILE A 81 -13.69 2.98 6.53
N LEU A 82 -13.03 2.91 7.70
CA LEU A 82 -13.44 2.03 8.80
C LEU A 82 -14.73 2.52 9.48
N TYR A 83 -14.91 3.84 9.66
CA TYR A 83 -16.13 4.38 10.28
C TYR A 83 -17.40 4.16 9.43
N ASN A 84 -17.31 4.17 8.10
CA ASN A 84 -18.48 3.94 7.23
C ASN A 84 -18.88 2.47 7.10
N VAL A 85 -17.98 1.53 7.38
CA VAL A 85 -18.30 0.09 7.37
C VAL A 85 -19.03 -0.29 8.66
N SER A 86 -18.86 0.45 9.76
CA SER A 86 -19.37 0.02 11.07
C SER A 86 -20.59 0.71 11.66
N LEU A 87 -21.08 1.91 11.26
CA LEU A 87 -22.36 2.45 11.81
C LEU A 87 -22.89 3.69 11.06
N PRO A 88 -24.15 3.72 10.57
CA PRO A 88 -24.71 4.90 9.88
C PRO A 88 -25.06 6.11 10.77
N LYS A 89 -24.79 6.09 12.09
CA LYS A 89 -25.30 7.12 13.04
C LYS A 89 -24.31 7.59 14.11
N THR A 90 -23.00 7.58 13.85
CA THR A 90 -21.97 7.98 14.83
C THR A 90 -21.80 9.49 14.99
N HIS A 91 -22.31 10.32 14.07
CA HIS A 91 -22.12 11.77 14.12
C HIS A 91 -22.79 12.46 15.33
N HIS A 92 -23.82 11.82 15.92
CA HIS A 92 -24.48 12.30 17.15
C HIS A 92 -23.83 11.76 18.44
N LEU A 93 -23.23 10.56 18.39
CA LEU A 93 -22.64 9.90 19.57
C LEU A 93 -21.30 10.55 19.98
N LEU A 94 -20.48 10.96 18.99
CA LEU A 94 -19.25 11.72 19.24
C LEU A 94 -19.52 13.10 19.86
N LYS A 95 -20.62 13.77 19.45
CA LYS A 95 -21.09 15.01 20.09
C LYS A 95 -21.53 14.79 21.54
N ALA A 96 -22.18 13.65 21.84
CA ALA A 96 -22.59 13.30 23.19
C ALA A 96 -21.40 13.01 24.12
N LEU A 97 -20.38 12.31 23.61
CA LEU A 97 -19.13 12.04 24.35
C LEU A 97 -18.29 13.30 24.61
N HIS A 98 -18.30 14.27 23.68
CA HIS A 98 -17.66 15.56 23.88
C HIS A 98 -18.32 16.38 25.01
N ASN A 99 -19.63 16.25 25.20
CA ASN A 99 -20.38 16.92 26.26
C ASN A 99 -20.20 16.25 27.65
N LEU A 100 -19.96 14.93 27.70
CA LEU A 100 -19.67 14.20 28.94
C LEU A 100 -18.32 14.60 29.58
N ARG A 101 -17.41 15.22 28.82
CA ARG A 101 -16.12 15.76 29.30
C ARG A 101 -16.27 17.02 30.16
N ARG A 102 -17.47 17.63 30.22
CA ARG A 102 -17.74 18.84 31.02
C ARG A 102 -18.27 18.55 32.43
N LEU A 103 -18.41 17.28 32.81
CA LEU A 103 -18.81 16.92 34.17
C LEU A 103 -17.59 16.89 35.09
N PRO A 104 -17.67 17.47 36.30
CA PRO A 104 -16.53 17.53 37.22
C PRO A 104 -16.11 16.12 37.68
N HIS A 105 -14.79 15.94 37.82
CA HIS A 105 -14.15 14.69 38.18
C HIS A 105 -14.54 14.21 39.59
N ALA A 106 -15.19 13.05 39.69
CA ALA A 106 -15.27 12.28 40.93
C ALA A 106 -14.27 11.09 40.87
N PRO A 107 -13.55 10.76 41.96
CA PRO A 107 -12.54 9.74 41.94
C PRO A 107 -13.17 8.36 42.21
N MET A 108 -13.29 7.50 41.19
CA MET A 108 -13.54 6.08 41.45
C MET A 108 -12.93 5.15 40.37
N ALA A 109 -12.11 4.22 40.89
CA ALA A 109 -11.45 3.04 40.35
C ALA A 109 -11.57 2.70 38.85
N SER A 110 -10.40 2.64 38.19
CA SER A 110 -10.17 2.30 36.77
C SER A 110 -10.71 0.95 36.30
N ARG A 111 -11.02 0.01 37.21
CA ARG A 111 -11.56 -1.32 36.84
C ARG A 111 -13.07 -1.35 36.60
N PHE A 112 -13.85 -0.46 37.20
CA PHE A 112 -15.30 -0.41 36.98
C PHE A 112 -15.67 0.30 35.68
N ARG A 113 -14.83 1.24 35.20
CA ARG A 113 -15.10 2.03 33.99
C ARG A 113 -15.07 1.20 32.71
N ASN A 114 -14.16 0.22 32.62
CA ASN A 114 -14.06 -0.67 31.45
C ASN A 114 -15.21 -1.69 31.38
N LEU A 115 -15.64 -2.23 32.52
CA LEU A 115 -16.75 -3.19 32.59
C LEU A 115 -18.10 -2.52 32.29
N PHE A 116 -18.31 -1.29 32.82
CA PHE A 116 -19.54 -0.53 32.58
C PHE A 116 -19.64 -0.04 31.14
N PHE A 117 -18.52 0.36 30.51
CA PHE A 117 -18.50 0.72 29.08
C PHE A 117 -18.71 -0.48 28.16
N HIS A 118 -18.14 -1.65 28.48
CA HIS A 118 -18.36 -2.87 27.70
C HIS A 118 -19.81 -3.37 27.81
N HIS A 119 -20.42 -3.30 28.99
CA HIS A 119 -21.83 -3.67 29.15
C HIS A 119 -22.79 -2.69 28.47
N LEU A 120 -22.51 -1.38 28.51
CA LEU A 120 -23.35 -0.38 27.84
C LEU A 120 -23.25 -0.49 26.31
N LEU A 121 -22.06 -0.79 25.77
CA LEU A 121 -21.85 -1.05 24.34
C LEU A 121 -22.55 -2.36 23.90
N HIS A 122 -22.49 -3.41 24.72
CA HIS A 122 -23.21 -4.66 24.46
C HIS A 122 -24.74 -4.51 24.53
N LEU A 123 -25.27 -3.74 25.48
CA LEU A 123 -26.70 -3.48 25.62
C LEU A 123 -27.23 -2.66 24.43
N LEU A 124 -26.45 -1.70 23.93
CA LEU A 124 -26.76 -0.90 22.75
C LEU A 124 -26.69 -1.71 21.44
N LEU A 125 -25.81 -2.70 21.36
CA LEU A 125 -25.73 -3.64 20.23
C LEU A 125 -26.91 -4.63 20.21
N LEU A 126 -27.37 -5.10 21.37
CA LEU A 126 -28.53 -6.00 21.49
C LEU A 126 -29.87 -5.30 21.15
N LEU A 127 -29.99 -3.99 21.41
CA LEU A 127 -31.17 -3.19 21.07
C LEU A 127 -31.23 -2.75 19.60
N CYS A 128 -30.20 -3.06 18.79
CA CYS A 128 -30.09 -2.62 17.38
C CYS A 128 -30.04 -3.76 16.36
N LEU A 129 -30.32 -5.01 16.75
CA LEU A 129 -30.60 -6.09 15.81
C LEU A 129 -32.07 -6.00 15.33
N PRO A 130 -32.36 -5.75 14.04
CA PRO A 130 -33.67 -6.10 13.51
C PRO A 130 -33.75 -7.63 13.48
N SER A 131 -34.76 -8.17 14.15
CA SER A 131 -35.20 -9.55 14.01
C SER A 131 -35.33 -9.93 12.52
N LEU A 132 -34.49 -10.85 12.05
CA LEU A 132 -34.67 -11.49 10.74
C LEU A 132 -35.92 -12.37 10.80
N ALA A 133 -37.01 -11.91 10.17
CA ALA A 133 -38.10 -12.78 9.74
C ALA A 133 -38.60 -12.31 8.38
N ALA A 134 -38.46 -13.21 7.40
CA ALA A 134 -39.25 -13.37 6.18
C ALA A 134 -39.60 -12.13 5.31
N ALA A 135 -39.14 -12.13 4.06
CA ALA A 135 -40.01 -12.47 2.91
C ALA A 135 -39.40 -12.03 1.57
N SER A 136 -39.36 -12.98 0.66
CA SER A 136 -39.20 -12.80 -0.78
C SER A 136 -40.40 -12.01 -1.35
N ALA A 137 -40.17 -10.95 -2.12
CA ALA A 137 -41.14 -10.50 -3.13
C ALA A 137 -40.52 -9.57 -4.19
N ARG A 138 -40.96 -9.80 -5.43
CA ARG A 138 -40.63 -9.12 -6.69
C ARG A 138 -40.94 -7.62 -6.67
N VAL A 139 -40.11 -6.87 -7.37
CA VAL A 139 -40.36 -5.49 -7.82
C VAL A 139 -41.19 -5.50 -9.10
N PRO A 140 -42.13 -4.56 -9.27
CA PRO A 140 -42.35 -3.94 -10.57
C PRO A 140 -42.17 -2.42 -10.52
N ALA A 141 -41.61 -1.89 -11.59
CA ALA A 141 -41.38 -0.47 -11.83
C ALA A 141 -42.62 0.22 -12.40
N THR A 142 -42.81 1.51 -12.10
CA THR A 142 -43.32 2.54 -13.03
C THR A 142 -43.00 3.96 -12.52
N PRO A 143 -42.91 4.96 -13.42
CA PRO A 143 -42.22 6.23 -13.17
C PRO A 143 -43.18 7.43 -13.05
N LEU A 144 -42.75 8.51 -12.39
CA LEU A 144 -43.20 9.87 -12.73
C LEU A 144 -42.28 10.95 -12.15
N SER A 145 -42.17 12.00 -12.96
CA SER A 145 -41.24 13.12 -12.99
C SER A 145 -41.46 14.21 -11.94
N SER A 146 -40.38 14.87 -11.50
CA SER A 146 -40.18 16.33 -11.69
C SER A 146 -38.90 16.83 -11.01
N SER A 147 -37.98 17.30 -11.87
CA SER A 147 -37.09 18.47 -11.72
C SER A 147 -36.64 18.90 -10.31
N ALA A 148 -35.38 18.61 -9.99
CA ALA A 148 -34.33 19.55 -9.53
C ALA A 148 -33.24 18.80 -8.77
N THR A 149 -32.40 18.05 -9.48
CA THR A 149 -31.22 17.42 -8.89
C THR A 149 -30.01 17.64 -9.79
N LEU A 150 -28.99 18.26 -9.20
CA LEU A 150 -27.59 18.21 -9.64
C LEU A 150 -27.27 16.80 -10.15
N PRO A 151 -26.47 16.62 -11.22
CA PRO A 151 -26.31 15.33 -11.85
C PRO A 151 -25.57 14.36 -10.92
N TRP A 152 -26.33 13.65 -10.09
CA TRP A 152 -25.95 12.36 -9.55
C TRP A 152 -26.05 11.37 -10.70
N THR A 153 -25.01 11.36 -11.53
CA THR A 153 -24.71 10.18 -12.33
C THR A 153 -24.33 9.06 -11.36
N PRO A 154 -24.92 7.86 -11.45
CA PRO A 154 -24.50 6.72 -10.64
C PRO A 154 -23.09 6.34 -11.10
N ALA A 155 -22.08 6.80 -10.35
CA ALA A 155 -20.67 6.58 -10.68
C ALA A 155 -20.29 5.11 -10.47
N THR A 156 -20.46 4.30 -11.50
CA THR A 156 -19.92 2.93 -11.60
C THR A 156 -18.39 2.88 -11.79
N THR A 157 -17.66 4.00 -11.65
CA THR A 157 -16.18 3.99 -11.73
C THR A 157 -15.56 5.19 -10.99
N THR A 158 -15.43 5.11 -9.66
CA THR A 158 -14.70 6.13 -8.88
C THR A 158 -13.18 5.90 -8.98
N ARG A 159 -12.56 6.38 -10.07
CA ARG A 159 -11.10 6.48 -10.22
C ARG A 159 -10.47 7.33 -9.09
N SER A 160 -9.19 7.10 -8.79
CA SER A 160 -8.35 7.94 -7.92
C SER A 160 -8.53 9.44 -8.22
N ARG A 161 -8.51 10.30 -7.20
CA ARG A 161 -8.78 11.75 -7.33
C ARG A 161 -7.62 12.55 -6.74
N ARG A 162 -7.45 13.80 -7.19
CA ARG A 162 -6.54 14.75 -6.53
C ARG A 162 -6.89 14.84 -5.04
N PRO A 163 -5.90 14.93 -4.13
CA PRO A 163 -4.52 15.35 -4.37
C PRO A 163 -3.51 14.22 -4.66
N TYR A 164 -3.94 12.96 -4.67
CA TYR A 164 -3.10 11.83 -5.02
C TYR A 164 -2.52 11.96 -6.43
N GLY A 165 -1.24 11.62 -6.59
CA GLY A 165 -0.50 11.73 -7.86
C GLY A 165 -0.32 13.15 -8.41
N ARG A 166 -0.55 14.22 -7.63
CA ARG A 166 -0.31 15.61 -8.07
C ARG A 166 1.15 15.87 -8.48
N ASP A 167 2.10 15.16 -7.86
CA ASP A 167 3.54 15.28 -8.07
C ASP A 167 4.07 14.23 -9.05
N ILE A 168 3.19 13.39 -9.61
CA ILE A 168 3.50 12.58 -10.80
C ILE A 168 3.51 13.51 -12.01
N ALA A 169 4.39 13.24 -12.99
CA ALA A 169 4.42 13.98 -14.25
C ALA A 169 3.02 14.06 -14.89
N GLY A 170 2.53 15.28 -15.15
CA GLY A 170 1.18 15.53 -15.65
C GLY A 170 0.08 15.61 -14.58
N GLY A 171 0.42 15.47 -13.29
CA GLY A 171 -0.50 15.66 -12.15
C GLY A 171 -1.71 14.71 -12.16
N ARG A 172 -1.54 13.50 -12.72
CA ARG A 172 -2.58 12.48 -12.85
C ARG A 172 -2.59 11.56 -11.63
N PRO A 173 -3.73 11.39 -10.94
CA PRO A 173 -3.89 10.37 -9.92
C PRO A 173 -3.76 8.96 -10.53
N THR A 174 -2.80 8.17 -10.06
CA THR A 174 -2.51 6.83 -10.58
C THR A 174 -3.11 5.70 -9.73
N GLY A 175 -3.65 6.01 -8.54
CA GLY A 175 -4.06 4.98 -7.57
C GLY A 175 -3.06 4.76 -6.44
N ARG A 176 -1.88 5.38 -6.50
CA ARG A 176 -0.91 5.40 -5.41
C ARG A 176 -1.48 6.08 -4.17
N PHE A 177 -1.19 5.56 -2.98
CA PHE A 177 -1.59 6.15 -1.70
C PHE A 177 -0.65 7.27 -1.23
N CYS A 178 -0.16 8.06 -2.19
CA CYS A 178 0.61 9.27 -1.98
C CYS A 178 0.34 10.30 -3.08
N ASN A 179 0.87 11.49 -2.88
CA ASN A 179 0.84 12.60 -3.82
C ASN A 179 1.77 12.41 -5.03
N GLY A 180 2.72 11.48 -5.00
CA GLY A 180 3.74 11.35 -6.03
C GLY A 180 4.19 9.91 -6.28
N ARG A 181 5.50 9.74 -6.42
CA ARG A 181 6.17 8.46 -6.63
C ARG A 181 6.25 7.66 -5.32
N LEU A 182 6.20 6.34 -5.42
CA LEU A 182 6.42 5.42 -4.30
C LEU A 182 7.92 5.16 -4.11
N ALA A 183 8.31 4.60 -2.97
CA ALA A 183 9.70 4.16 -2.73
C ALA A 183 10.18 3.20 -3.84
N THR A 184 9.31 2.32 -4.33
CA THR A 184 9.59 1.39 -5.43
C THR A 184 9.88 2.09 -6.76
N ASP A 185 9.25 3.23 -7.02
CA ASP A 185 9.51 4.06 -8.20
C ASP A 185 10.91 4.68 -8.14
N PHE A 186 11.35 5.15 -6.97
CA PHE A 186 12.71 5.66 -6.75
C PHE A 186 13.76 4.55 -6.83
N ILE A 187 13.48 3.36 -6.29
CA ILE A 187 14.34 2.19 -6.41
C ILE A 187 14.49 1.77 -7.87
N SER A 188 13.40 1.76 -8.64
CA SER A 188 13.42 1.47 -10.08
C SER A 188 14.38 2.40 -10.83
N GLU A 189 14.23 3.71 -10.64
CA GLU A 189 15.10 4.71 -11.27
C GLU A 189 16.57 4.56 -10.85
N ALA A 190 16.83 4.35 -9.55
CA ALA A 190 18.20 4.15 -9.04
C ALA A 190 18.88 2.89 -9.60
N LEU A 191 18.10 1.92 -10.08
CA LEU A 191 18.58 0.72 -10.77
C LEU A 191 18.75 0.90 -12.29
N GLY A 192 18.44 2.09 -12.82
CA GLY A 192 18.48 2.38 -14.25
C GLY A 192 17.25 1.86 -15.02
N LEU A 193 16.16 1.56 -14.32
CA LEU A 193 14.88 1.16 -14.89
C LEU A 193 13.95 2.38 -15.05
N PRO A 194 12.80 2.26 -15.74
CA PRO A 194 11.84 3.35 -15.85
C PRO A 194 11.45 3.95 -14.49
N PRO A 195 11.20 5.28 -14.42
CA PRO A 195 11.00 5.98 -13.16
C PRO A 195 9.67 5.68 -12.46
N LEU A 196 8.77 4.94 -13.12
CA LEU A 196 7.51 4.47 -12.55
C LEU A 196 7.38 2.96 -12.75
N VAL A 197 6.96 2.27 -11.70
CA VAL A 197 6.56 0.86 -11.74
C VAL A 197 5.04 0.82 -11.96
N PRO A 198 4.55 0.30 -13.10
CA PRO A 198 3.13 0.29 -13.39
C PRO A 198 2.37 -0.78 -12.62
N ALA A 199 1.10 -0.51 -12.32
CA ALA A 199 0.17 -1.48 -11.76
C ALA A 199 -0.21 -2.52 -12.82
N TYR A 200 -0.20 -3.80 -12.46
CA TYR A 200 -0.45 -4.89 -13.39
C TYR A 200 -1.84 -4.85 -14.03
N LEU A 201 -2.85 -4.37 -13.30
CA LEU A 201 -4.23 -4.26 -13.78
C LEU A 201 -4.52 -2.96 -14.54
N ASP A 202 -3.60 -2.00 -14.58
CA ASP A 202 -3.83 -0.72 -15.26
C ASP A 202 -3.90 -0.92 -16.79
N PRO A 203 -5.04 -0.59 -17.44
CA PRO A 203 -5.23 -0.81 -18.87
C PRO A 203 -4.34 0.09 -19.75
N ASP A 204 -3.73 1.14 -19.20
CA ASP A 204 -2.81 2.01 -19.93
C ASP A 204 -1.43 1.33 -20.16
N TYR A 205 -1.16 0.18 -19.52
CA TYR A 205 0.12 -0.53 -19.61
C TYR A 205 -0.02 -1.96 -20.17
N GLY A 206 1.03 -2.43 -20.85
CA GLY A 206 1.09 -3.75 -21.46
C GLY A 206 2.33 -4.55 -21.09
N ILE A 207 2.45 -5.74 -21.68
CA ILE A 207 3.58 -6.65 -21.40
C ILE A 207 4.95 -6.05 -21.77
N LYS A 208 4.98 -5.10 -22.71
CA LYS A 208 6.19 -4.36 -23.08
C LYS A 208 6.71 -3.52 -21.92
N ASP A 209 5.82 -2.85 -21.20
CA ASP A 209 6.14 -2.04 -20.03
C ASP A 209 6.51 -2.95 -18.85
N PHE A 210 5.70 -4.00 -18.64
CA PHE A 210 5.90 -4.97 -17.57
C PHE A 210 7.20 -5.79 -17.71
N ALA A 211 7.86 -5.77 -18.87
CA ALA A 211 9.15 -6.44 -19.06
C ALA A 211 10.29 -5.79 -18.25
N GLN A 212 10.14 -4.53 -17.83
CA GLN A 212 11.13 -3.78 -17.04
C GLN A 212 10.64 -3.46 -15.62
N GLY A 213 9.32 -3.44 -15.38
CA GLY A 213 8.78 -3.17 -14.05
C GLY A 213 7.30 -3.51 -13.96
N VAL A 214 6.88 -4.20 -12.90
CA VAL A 214 5.46 -4.50 -12.67
C VAL A 214 5.14 -4.59 -11.18
N CYS A 215 3.99 -4.03 -10.80
CA CYS A 215 3.46 -4.04 -9.44
C CYS A 215 2.15 -4.83 -9.35
N PHE A 216 2.13 -5.86 -8.50
CA PHE A 216 0.96 -6.68 -8.19
C PHE A 216 0.27 -6.28 -6.88
N ALA A 217 0.92 -5.42 -6.10
CA ALA A 217 0.45 -4.99 -4.78
C ALA A 217 -0.97 -4.42 -4.79
N SER A 218 -1.70 -4.63 -3.69
CA SER A 218 -3.06 -4.17 -3.49
C SER A 218 -3.22 -3.54 -2.12
N ALA A 219 -3.67 -2.30 -2.07
CA ALA A 219 -3.94 -1.65 -0.80
C ALA A 219 -4.89 -2.50 0.06
N GLY A 220 -4.61 -2.54 1.37
CA GLY A 220 -5.40 -3.26 2.39
C GLY A 220 -5.13 -4.75 2.47
N THR A 221 -4.34 -5.31 1.55
CA THR A 221 -4.01 -6.72 1.57
C THR A 221 -3.11 -7.06 2.77
N GLY A 222 -3.18 -8.31 3.21
CA GLY A 222 -2.41 -8.85 4.31
C GLY A 222 -1.86 -10.23 3.97
N LEU A 223 -0.98 -10.74 4.82
CA LEU A 223 -0.48 -12.11 4.74
C LEU A 223 -1.57 -13.14 5.06
N ASP A 224 -2.54 -12.79 5.90
CA ASP A 224 -3.76 -13.57 6.09
C ASP A 224 -4.79 -13.21 5.01
N ASN A 225 -5.37 -14.23 4.38
CA ASN A 225 -6.42 -14.04 3.38
C ASN A 225 -7.64 -13.34 3.99
N ALA A 226 -7.97 -13.63 5.26
CA ALA A 226 -9.10 -13.02 5.94
C ALA A 226 -8.96 -11.49 6.06
N THR A 227 -7.74 -10.96 6.11
CA THR A 227 -7.48 -9.51 6.09
C THR A 227 -8.00 -8.87 4.81
N SER A 228 -7.84 -9.54 3.66
CA SER A 228 -8.26 -8.99 2.37
C SER A 228 -9.77 -8.98 2.18
N ASP A 229 -10.48 -9.88 2.86
CA ASP A 229 -11.94 -9.96 2.82
C ASP A 229 -12.60 -8.76 3.51
N VAL A 230 -11.95 -8.18 4.54
CA VAL A 230 -12.47 -7.03 5.31
C VAL A 230 -12.85 -5.85 4.40
N LEU A 231 -12.03 -5.56 3.38
CA LEU A 231 -12.24 -4.45 2.45
C LEU A 231 -12.42 -4.91 0.99
N SER A 232 -12.58 -6.22 0.77
CA SER A 232 -12.74 -6.83 -0.56
C SER A 232 -11.64 -6.40 -1.54
N VAL A 233 -10.38 -6.53 -1.10
CA VAL A 233 -9.18 -6.18 -1.87
C VAL A 233 -8.52 -7.42 -2.47
N ILE A 234 -7.46 -7.27 -3.27
CA ILE A 234 -6.78 -8.42 -3.88
C ILE A 234 -5.94 -9.11 -2.80
N PRO A 235 -6.21 -10.39 -2.47
CA PRO A 235 -5.41 -11.11 -1.50
C PRO A 235 -4.04 -11.50 -2.05
N VAL A 236 -3.06 -11.69 -1.16
CA VAL A 236 -1.67 -11.99 -1.55
C VAL A 236 -1.54 -13.22 -2.45
N TRP A 237 -2.39 -14.25 -2.28
CA TRP A 237 -2.40 -15.41 -3.17
C TRP A 237 -2.81 -15.05 -4.61
N GLN A 238 -3.71 -14.09 -4.78
CA GLN A 238 -4.15 -13.61 -6.09
C GLN A 238 -3.05 -12.76 -6.74
N GLU A 239 -2.22 -12.03 -5.97
CA GLU A 239 -1.01 -11.40 -6.50
C GLU A 239 -0.03 -12.42 -7.10
N VAL A 240 0.11 -13.59 -6.45
CA VAL A 240 0.92 -14.71 -6.97
C VAL A 240 0.31 -15.29 -8.26
N GLU A 241 -1.02 -15.37 -8.37
CA GLU A 241 -1.68 -15.78 -9.62
C GLU A 241 -1.44 -14.78 -10.76
N TYR A 242 -1.49 -13.47 -10.47
CA TYR A 242 -1.10 -12.46 -11.45
C TYR A 242 0.35 -12.58 -11.87
N PHE A 243 1.25 -12.93 -10.95
CA PHE A 243 2.65 -13.19 -11.29
C PHE A 243 2.83 -14.43 -12.19
N LYS A 244 2.06 -15.51 -11.96
CA LYS A 244 2.05 -16.69 -12.84
C LYS A 244 1.60 -16.31 -14.26
N GLU A 245 0.54 -15.51 -14.37
CA GLU A 245 0.03 -15.03 -15.65
C GLU A 245 1.04 -14.10 -16.34
N TYR A 246 1.62 -13.15 -15.60
CA TYR A 246 2.69 -12.28 -16.08
C TYR A 246 3.85 -13.09 -16.65
N ARG A 247 4.34 -14.12 -15.95
CA ARG A 247 5.42 -14.98 -16.45
C ARG A 247 5.05 -15.63 -17.78
N ARG A 248 3.82 -16.12 -17.92
CA ARG A 248 3.34 -16.71 -19.18
C ARG A 248 3.32 -15.66 -20.30
N ARG A 249 2.80 -14.47 -20.04
CA ARG A 249 2.75 -13.36 -21.00
C ARG A 249 4.15 -12.91 -21.40
N LEU A 250 5.06 -12.78 -20.44
CA LEU A 250 6.45 -12.40 -20.67
C LEU A 250 7.16 -13.45 -21.54
N GLY A 251 6.97 -14.74 -21.24
CA GLY A 251 7.53 -15.84 -22.04
C GLY A 251 7.08 -15.82 -23.51
N ARG A 252 5.83 -15.44 -23.79
CA ARG A 252 5.34 -15.25 -25.17
C ARG A 252 5.93 -14.01 -25.83
N HIS A 253 6.16 -12.95 -25.06
CA HIS A 253 6.62 -11.67 -25.59
C HIS A 253 8.13 -11.66 -25.92
N VAL A 254 8.97 -12.18 -25.02
CA VAL A 254 10.44 -12.11 -25.15
C VAL A 254 11.13 -13.46 -25.36
N GLY A 255 10.36 -14.55 -25.40
CA GLY A 255 10.86 -15.92 -25.45
C GLY A 255 11.17 -16.51 -24.06
N LYS A 256 11.04 -17.84 -23.93
CA LYS A 256 11.15 -18.54 -22.64
C LYS A 256 12.49 -18.31 -21.92
N ALA A 257 13.61 -18.46 -22.62
CA ALA A 257 14.94 -18.32 -22.02
C ALA A 257 15.18 -16.90 -21.47
N ARG A 258 14.81 -15.87 -22.24
CA ARG A 258 14.93 -14.48 -21.81
C ARG A 258 13.95 -14.14 -20.68
N ALA A 259 12.72 -14.64 -20.73
CA ALA A 259 11.76 -14.45 -19.63
C ALA A 259 12.26 -15.09 -18.32
N MET A 260 12.83 -16.30 -18.39
CA MET A 260 13.47 -16.93 -17.23
C MET A 260 14.64 -16.11 -16.68
N HIS A 261 15.47 -15.54 -17.56
CA HIS A 261 16.55 -14.64 -17.16
C HIS A 261 16.02 -13.37 -16.48
N ILE A 262 15.02 -12.69 -17.06
CA ILE A 262 14.39 -11.51 -16.45
C ILE A 262 13.86 -11.83 -15.06
N ILE A 263 13.09 -12.91 -14.92
CA ILE A 263 12.49 -13.32 -13.64
C ILE A 263 13.56 -13.67 -12.61
N ARG A 264 14.57 -14.44 -13.00
CA ARG A 264 15.65 -14.84 -12.08
C ARG A 264 16.48 -13.64 -11.62
N GLU A 265 16.76 -12.72 -12.55
CA GLU A 265 17.62 -11.56 -12.30
C GLU A 265 16.86 -10.29 -11.90
N ALA A 266 15.53 -10.31 -11.82
CA ALA A 266 14.75 -9.21 -11.29
C ALA A 266 15.05 -8.99 -9.79
N VAL A 267 14.83 -7.76 -9.34
CA VAL A 267 14.73 -7.43 -7.90
C VAL A 267 13.26 -7.42 -7.51
N TYR A 268 12.95 -8.11 -6.43
CA TYR A 268 11.61 -8.22 -5.88
C TYR A 268 11.50 -7.36 -4.63
N ILE A 269 10.47 -6.52 -4.54
CA ILE A 269 10.16 -5.75 -3.34
C ILE A 269 8.83 -6.26 -2.77
N VAL A 270 8.84 -6.62 -1.49
CA VAL A 270 7.68 -7.11 -0.75
C VAL A 270 7.45 -6.21 0.45
N SER A 271 6.25 -5.64 0.59
CA SER A 271 5.88 -4.80 1.74
C SER A 271 4.44 -5.11 2.15
N ILE A 272 4.26 -5.87 3.22
CA ILE A 272 2.96 -6.40 3.65
C ILE A 272 3.02 -6.75 5.14
N GLY A 273 1.86 -6.75 5.82
CA GLY A 273 1.72 -7.26 7.18
C GLY A 273 1.06 -6.30 8.16
N THR A 274 1.15 -4.99 7.91
CA THR A 274 0.58 -3.97 8.82
C THR A 274 -0.95 -4.11 8.93
N ASN A 275 -1.62 -4.41 7.81
CA ASN A 275 -3.07 -4.54 7.77
C ASN A 275 -3.57 -5.77 8.55
N ASP A 276 -2.78 -6.85 8.63
CA ASP A 276 -3.16 -8.04 9.40
C ASP A 276 -3.36 -7.70 10.89
N PHE A 277 -2.59 -6.76 11.42
CA PHE A 277 -2.74 -6.28 12.78
C PHE A 277 -3.81 -5.20 12.89
N LEU A 278 -3.71 -4.12 12.11
CA LEU A 278 -4.56 -2.93 12.30
C LEU A 278 -5.97 -3.08 11.72
N GLU A 279 -6.10 -3.66 10.53
CA GLU A 279 -7.37 -3.77 9.82
C GLU A 279 -8.09 -5.08 10.12
N ASN A 280 -7.39 -6.06 10.72
CA ASN A 280 -7.92 -7.39 11.02
C ASN A 280 -7.88 -7.74 12.53
N TYR A 281 -6.70 -7.97 13.12
CA TYR A 281 -6.61 -8.48 14.51
C TYR A 281 -7.15 -7.49 15.55
N TYR A 282 -6.65 -6.25 15.54
CA TYR A 282 -7.03 -5.19 16.50
C TYR A 282 -8.32 -4.45 16.13
N SER A 283 -8.82 -4.62 14.90
CA SER A 283 -10.14 -4.12 14.49
C SER A 283 -11.29 -5.03 14.96
N TYR A 284 -10.97 -6.24 15.43
CA TYR A 284 -11.93 -7.26 15.88
C TYR A 284 -12.91 -7.75 14.79
N VAL A 285 -12.58 -7.58 13.50
CA VAL A 285 -13.53 -7.83 12.40
C VAL A 285 -13.68 -9.31 12.05
N THR A 286 -12.58 -10.05 11.90
CA THR A 286 -12.60 -11.43 11.37
C THR A 286 -12.73 -12.51 12.45
N GLY A 287 -12.62 -12.12 13.74
CA GLY A 287 -12.58 -13.06 14.86
C GLY A 287 -11.19 -13.58 15.24
N ARG A 288 -10.13 -13.26 14.49
CA ARG A 288 -8.75 -13.74 14.78
C ARG A 288 -8.27 -13.51 16.20
N PHE A 289 -8.64 -12.38 16.81
CA PHE A 289 -8.33 -12.06 18.22
C PHE A 289 -8.91 -13.03 19.26
N ARG A 290 -9.88 -13.87 18.87
CA ARG A 290 -10.45 -14.94 19.71
C ARG A 290 -9.78 -16.29 19.45
N GLU A 291 -9.22 -16.46 18.26
CA GLU A 291 -8.55 -17.69 17.83
C GLU A 291 -7.10 -17.74 18.30
N PHE A 292 -6.45 -16.57 18.35
CA PHE A 292 -5.04 -16.44 18.65
C PHE A 292 -4.79 -15.40 19.73
N LYS A 293 -3.81 -15.65 20.59
CA LYS A 293 -3.06 -14.57 21.24
C LYS A 293 -2.24 -13.81 20.20
N VAL A 294 -1.83 -12.59 20.52
CA VAL A 294 -1.13 -11.75 19.54
C VAL A 294 0.19 -12.39 19.10
N GLU A 295 0.91 -13.02 20.02
CA GLU A 295 2.16 -13.70 19.72
C GLU A 295 1.96 -14.93 18.82
N GLU A 296 0.85 -15.65 18.99
CA GLU A 296 0.48 -16.80 18.16
C GLU A 296 0.03 -16.34 16.76
N PHE A 297 -0.63 -15.17 16.68
CA PHE A 297 -1.00 -14.56 15.41
C PHE A 297 0.21 -14.08 14.62
N GLU A 298 1.23 -13.51 15.29
CA GLU A 298 2.52 -13.21 14.65
C GLU A 298 3.14 -14.46 14.03
N ASP A 299 3.17 -15.58 14.76
CA ASP A 299 3.74 -16.85 14.28
C ASP A 299 2.96 -17.38 13.06
N PHE A 300 1.63 -17.31 13.13
CA PHE A 300 0.76 -17.65 12.01
C PHE A 300 1.07 -16.81 10.75
N LEU A 301 1.27 -15.50 10.90
CA LEU A 301 1.61 -14.62 9.77
C LEU A 301 3.03 -14.87 9.25
N ILE A 302 3.98 -15.23 10.10
CA ILE A 302 5.34 -15.64 9.69
C ILE A 302 5.29 -16.91 8.84
N ASP A 303 4.43 -17.87 9.16
CA ASP A 303 4.21 -19.05 8.33
C ASP A 303 3.58 -18.68 6.98
N ARG A 304 2.59 -17.77 6.95
CA ARG A 304 2.02 -17.27 5.69
C ARG A 304 3.06 -16.53 4.83
N ALA A 305 3.95 -15.74 5.45
CA ALA A 305 5.06 -15.12 4.75
C ALA A 305 6.04 -16.15 4.18
N ALA A 306 6.31 -17.23 4.91
CA ALA A 306 7.14 -18.34 4.44
C ALA A 306 6.53 -19.03 3.21
N ASP A 307 5.22 -19.31 3.25
CA ASP A 307 4.47 -19.91 2.15
C ASP A 307 4.52 -19.01 0.90
N PHE A 308 4.25 -17.72 1.06
CA PHE A 308 4.31 -16.73 -0.01
C PHE A 308 5.70 -16.62 -0.64
N LEU A 309 6.75 -16.47 0.18
CA LEU A 309 8.13 -16.36 -0.29
C LEU A 309 8.59 -17.62 -1.01
N THR A 310 8.20 -18.78 -0.51
CA THR A 310 8.48 -20.07 -1.16
C THR A 310 7.74 -20.16 -2.49
N ALA A 311 6.49 -19.73 -2.56
CA ALA A 311 5.71 -19.70 -3.79
C ALA A 311 6.41 -18.86 -4.87
N ILE A 312 6.77 -17.60 -4.60
CA ILE A 312 7.45 -16.77 -5.63
C ILE A 312 8.87 -17.28 -5.95
N TYR A 313 9.56 -17.91 -5.00
CA TYR A 313 10.84 -18.58 -5.25
C TYR A 313 10.70 -19.77 -6.22
N THR A 314 9.70 -20.63 -6.03
CA THR A 314 9.44 -21.75 -6.97
C THR A 314 9.09 -21.25 -8.37
N LEU A 315 8.52 -20.04 -8.46
CA LEU A 315 8.20 -19.39 -9.72
C LEU A 315 9.39 -18.68 -10.40
N GLY A 316 10.55 -18.63 -9.74
CA GLY A 316 11.82 -18.18 -10.30
C GLY A 316 12.46 -17.00 -9.57
N ALA A 317 11.80 -16.39 -8.58
CA ALA A 317 12.36 -15.25 -7.86
C ALA A 317 13.63 -15.63 -7.09
N ARG A 318 14.67 -14.79 -7.16
CA ARG A 318 15.95 -15.04 -6.45
C ARG A 318 16.47 -13.86 -5.64
N LYS A 319 16.14 -12.62 -5.97
CA LYS A 319 16.66 -11.43 -5.28
C LYS A 319 15.49 -10.65 -4.67
N ILE A 320 15.23 -10.87 -3.39
CA ILE A 320 14.02 -10.39 -2.73
C ILE A 320 14.39 -9.48 -1.55
N SER A 321 13.76 -8.32 -1.48
CA SER A 321 13.78 -7.44 -0.31
C SER A 321 12.41 -7.52 0.36
N PHE A 322 12.38 -7.95 1.62
CA PHE A 322 11.17 -7.95 2.44
C PHE A 322 11.25 -6.80 3.43
N THR A 323 10.33 -5.85 3.29
CA THR A 323 10.21 -4.66 4.14
C THR A 323 9.64 -5.02 5.50
N SER A 324 10.32 -4.57 6.56
CA SER A 324 9.86 -4.76 7.94
C SER A 324 8.53 -4.04 8.19
N LEU A 325 7.83 -4.40 9.26
CA LEU A 325 6.76 -3.55 9.78
C LEU A 325 7.36 -2.21 10.25
N GLY A 326 6.66 -1.12 9.96
CA GLY A 326 7.00 0.21 10.46
C GLY A 326 6.52 0.40 11.91
N ALA A 327 6.75 1.59 12.48
CA ALA A 327 6.18 2.00 13.76
C ALA A 327 4.66 2.21 13.64
N MET A 328 3.91 1.12 13.49
CA MET A 328 2.51 1.15 13.09
C MET A 328 1.59 1.79 14.14
N GLY A 329 1.97 1.75 15.42
CA GLY A 329 1.28 2.48 16.48
C GLY A 329 1.40 4.01 16.36
N CYS A 330 2.34 4.49 15.55
CA CYS A 330 2.52 5.91 15.26
C CYS A 330 1.81 6.38 13.98
N LEU A 331 1.07 5.51 13.28
CA LEU A 331 0.35 5.91 12.09
C LEU A 331 -0.72 6.98 12.44
N PRO A 332 -1.01 7.92 11.53
CA PRO A 332 -1.94 9.01 11.82
C PRO A 332 -3.31 8.54 12.30
N LEU A 333 -3.83 7.43 11.76
CA LEU A 333 -5.10 6.85 12.18
C LEU A 333 -5.05 6.42 13.65
N GLU A 334 -4.05 5.64 14.04
CA GLU A 334 -3.89 5.12 15.40
C GLU A 334 -3.67 6.24 16.42
N ARG A 335 -2.89 7.25 16.05
CA ARG A 335 -2.71 8.44 16.90
C ARG A 335 -4.00 9.24 17.05
N THR A 336 -4.81 9.33 16.00
CA THR A 336 -6.10 10.04 16.02
C THR A 336 -7.14 9.30 16.86
N THR A 337 -7.15 7.97 16.86
CA THR A 337 -8.03 7.18 17.73
C THR A 337 -7.54 7.19 19.18
N ASN A 338 -6.24 7.39 19.41
CA ASN A 338 -5.61 7.51 20.73
C ASN A 338 -5.70 8.91 21.39
N VAL A 339 -6.63 9.78 20.95
CA VAL A 339 -6.77 11.17 21.45
C VAL A 339 -7.08 11.27 22.95
N LEU A 340 -7.71 10.25 23.54
CA LEU A 340 -7.94 10.21 24.99
C LEU A 340 -6.66 10.00 25.81
N HIS A 341 -5.58 9.54 25.16
CA HIS A 341 -4.25 9.34 25.72
C HIS A 341 -3.20 10.27 25.09
N GLY A 342 -3.62 11.47 24.66
CA GLY A 342 -2.70 12.51 24.16
C GLY A 342 -2.40 12.45 22.66
N GLY A 343 -2.89 11.43 21.95
CA GLY A 343 -2.57 11.25 20.52
C GLY A 343 -1.13 10.80 20.26
N ASP A 344 -0.48 10.26 21.29
CA ASP A 344 0.82 9.61 21.20
C ASP A 344 0.71 8.27 20.47
N CYS A 345 1.87 7.72 20.08
CA CYS A 345 1.92 6.40 19.48
C CYS A 345 1.37 5.32 20.43
N ILE A 346 0.69 4.32 19.88
CA ILE A 346 0.22 3.16 20.63
C ILE A 346 1.38 2.18 20.79
N GLU A 347 1.97 2.14 21.98
CA GLU A 347 3.18 1.34 22.23
C GLU A 347 2.95 -0.17 22.11
N GLU A 348 1.73 -0.64 22.41
CA GLU A 348 1.36 -2.06 22.23
C GLU A 348 1.55 -2.49 20.76
N TYR A 349 1.09 -1.68 19.81
CA TYR A 349 1.22 -1.98 18.38
C TYR A 349 2.67 -1.87 17.92
N ASN A 350 3.41 -0.90 18.45
CA ASN A 350 4.83 -0.77 18.16
C ASN A 350 5.65 -1.94 18.71
N LYS A 351 5.27 -2.50 19.86
CA LYS A 351 5.88 -3.71 20.40
C LYS A 351 5.68 -4.89 19.46
N VAL A 352 4.45 -5.13 19.02
CA VAL A 352 4.14 -6.19 18.03
C VAL A 352 4.91 -6.00 16.74
N ALA A 353 5.03 -4.76 16.23
CA ALA A 353 5.83 -4.52 15.03
C ALA A 353 7.30 -4.93 15.22
N ARG A 354 7.90 -4.65 16.38
CA ARG A 354 9.29 -5.05 16.68
C ARG A 354 9.44 -6.56 16.87
N ASP A 355 8.51 -7.19 17.58
CA ASP A 355 8.52 -8.63 17.83
C ASP A 355 8.35 -9.42 16.52
N PHE A 356 7.38 -9.05 15.69
CA PHE A 356 7.21 -9.58 14.33
C PHE A 356 8.47 -9.40 13.48
N ASN A 357 9.12 -8.23 13.54
CA ASN A 357 10.35 -7.95 12.78
C ASN A 357 11.53 -8.83 13.19
N VAL A 358 11.62 -9.23 14.47
CA VAL A 358 12.61 -10.22 14.94
C VAL A 358 12.29 -11.59 14.34
N LYS A 359 11.03 -12.03 14.39
CA LYS A 359 10.59 -13.31 13.80
C LYS A 359 10.80 -13.34 12.28
N LEU A 360 10.56 -12.24 11.58
CA LEU A 360 10.80 -12.10 10.14
C LEU A 360 12.27 -12.25 9.79
N GLN A 361 13.17 -11.65 10.57
CA GLN A 361 14.61 -11.86 10.37
C GLN A 361 15.00 -13.32 10.56
N ALA A 362 14.46 -14.02 11.57
CA ALA A 362 14.69 -15.45 11.75
C ALA A 362 14.19 -16.28 10.55
N LEU A 363 12.99 -15.97 10.04
CA LEU A 363 12.45 -16.58 8.82
C LEU A 363 13.38 -16.37 7.62
N ILE A 364 13.89 -15.16 7.42
CA ILE A 364 14.79 -14.83 6.31
C ILE A 364 16.07 -15.67 6.37
N HIS A 365 16.68 -15.80 7.56
CA HIS A 365 17.86 -16.64 7.75
C HIS A 365 17.56 -18.11 7.45
N ARG A 366 16.42 -18.62 7.93
CA ARG A 366 15.94 -19.99 7.67
C ARG A 366 15.79 -20.25 6.16
N LEU A 367 15.07 -19.39 5.45
CA LEU A 367 14.83 -19.55 4.00
C LEU A 367 16.10 -19.40 3.17
N CYS A 368 17.00 -18.46 3.50
CA CYS A 368 18.28 -18.34 2.79
C CYS A 368 19.16 -19.58 2.97
N SER A 369 19.06 -20.25 4.12
CA SER A 369 19.83 -21.48 4.40
C SER A 369 19.24 -22.70 3.70
N SER A 370 17.91 -22.75 3.50
CA SER A 370 17.22 -23.90 2.92
C SER A 370 16.97 -23.80 1.41
N LEU A 371 16.97 -22.60 0.82
CA LEU A 371 16.63 -22.37 -0.59
C LEU A 371 17.86 -21.94 -1.42
N PRO A 372 18.45 -22.84 -2.24
CA PRO A 372 19.67 -22.55 -2.98
C PRO A 372 19.57 -21.34 -3.93
N GLY A 373 20.54 -20.43 -3.79
CA GLY A 373 20.64 -19.23 -4.62
C GLY A 373 19.60 -18.15 -4.32
N LEU A 374 18.78 -18.31 -3.27
CA LEU A 374 17.94 -17.24 -2.77
C LEU A 374 18.79 -16.17 -2.07
N LYS A 375 18.63 -14.93 -2.51
CA LYS A 375 19.16 -13.72 -1.87
C LYS A 375 17.97 -12.94 -1.33
N LEU A 376 17.50 -13.32 -0.15
CA LEU A 376 16.46 -12.62 0.59
C LEU A 376 17.12 -11.66 1.60
N ARG A 377 16.64 -10.42 1.65
CA ARG A 377 17.16 -9.36 2.51
C ARG A 377 16.03 -8.69 3.27
N TYR A 378 16.31 -8.42 4.54
CA TYR A 378 15.46 -7.62 5.42
C TYR A 378 15.69 -6.15 5.13
N ALA A 379 14.62 -5.39 4.91
CA ALA A 379 14.66 -3.94 4.77
C ALA A 379 14.09 -3.27 6.04
N PRO A 380 14.95 -2.74 6.94
CA PRO A 380 14.53 -2.15 8.21
C PRO A 380 13.90 -0.78 8.02
N VAL A 381 12.57 -0.68 8.11
CA VAL A 381 11.86 0.61 8.01
C VAL A 381 11.38 1.14 9.36
N TYR A 382 11.31 0.30 10.39
CA TYR A 382 10.82 0.71 11.73
C TYR A 382 11.60 1.92 12.29
N ASP A 383 12.91 1.80 12.46
CA ASP A 383 13.74 2.85 13.07
C ASP A 383 13.89 4.08 12.17
N GLY A 384 13.85 3.89 10.85
CA GLY A 384 13.86 4.98 9.88
C GLY A 384 12.60 5.83 10.02
N LEU A 385 11.43 5.20 10.00
CA LEU A 385 10.15 5.88 10.13
C LEU A 385 10.01 6.54 11.52
N LEU A 386 10.40 5.85 12.58
CA LEU A 386 10.33 6.40 13.94
C LEU A 386 11.21 7.64 14.10
N ARG A 387 12.43 7.65 13.54
CA ARG A 387 13.30 8.84 13.55
C ARG A 387 12.71 10.01 12.78
N ILE A 388 12.07 9.77 11.64
CA ILE A 388 11.36 10.82 10.89
C ILE A 388 10.21 11.40 11.72
N ILE A 389 9.45 10.54 12.41
CA ILE A 389 8.33 10.97 13.26
C ILE A 389 8.82 11.78 14.47
N GLN A 390 9.92 11.37 15.10
CA GLN A 390 10.45 12.01 16.30
C GLN A 390 11.27 13.27 16.01
N ASN A 391 11.89 13.35 14.82
CA ASN A 391 12.72 14.48 14.42
C ASN A 391 12.45 14.87 12.96
N PRO A 392 11.23 15.34 12.63
CA PRO A 392 10.86 15.65 11.25
C PRO A 392 11.79 16.70 10.63
N SER A 393 12.20 17.72 11.40
CA SER A 393 13.08 18.81 10.96
C SER A 393 14.42 18.36 10.36
N ALA A 394 14.93 17.18 10.74
CA ALA A 394 16.17 16.63 10.18
C ALA A 394 15.98 16.01 8.79
N TYR A 395 14.74 15.79 8.37
CA TYR A 395 14.37 15.08 7.13
C TYR A 395 13.54 15.95 6.19
N GLY A 396 13.42 17.24 6.49
CA GLY A 396 12.60 18.23 5.78
C GLY A 396 12.03 19.23 6.79
N GLU A 397 11.81 20.48 6.38
CA GLU A 397 11.30 21.53 7.27
C GLU A 397 9.84 21.31 7.70
#